data_AF-A0A1K1P0A1-F1
#
_entry.id   AF-A0A1K1P0A1-F1
#
_cell.length_a   1.000
_cell.length_b   1.000
_cell.length_c   1.000
_cell.angle_alpha   90.00
_cell.angle_beta   90.00
_cell.angle_gamma   90.00
#
_symmetry.space_group_name_H-M   'P 1'
#
loop_
_entity.id
_entity.type
_entity.pdbx_description
1 polymer ?
#
loop_
_entity_poly.entity_id
_entity_poly.type
_entity_poly.pdbx_seq_one_letter_code
_entity_poly.pdbx_strand_id
1 'polypeptide(L)'
;MKRYTTFLSALVLAVAAGSAMAATDDLDVRRLNSSLDQLSSDPTLGGYAQAEQARAREAINQMAQFKPKDKQHAHYLYIAERRVDIAKAMAQYQDAQAKSAQLDREHDAILLEASRLDAEMARRQLEQQRMQNQMIQEEAARLQQQGLEYSQALDQAKAEGEKARQVAAAQAKVANAAKKQAALAEAAARAMRDMNSTDGGAPASTTPATKKPKKGGN
;
A
#
# COMPACT_ATOMS: atom_id res chain seq x y z
N MET A 1 -17.38 76.77 -80.99
CA MET A 1 -17.24 76.19 -79.64
C MET A 1 -17.10 74.67 -79.74
N LYS A 2 -16.18 74.09 -78.94
CA LYS A 2 -16.17 72.71 -78.42
C LYS A 2 -15.97 71.55 -79.40
N ARG A 3 -14.74 71.29 -79.88
CA ARG A 3 -14.32 69.97 -80.43
C ARG A 3 -12.85 69.55 -80.21
N TYR A 4 -12.08 70.24 -79.36
CA TYR A 4 -10.65 69.93 -79.15
C TYR A 4 -10.31 69.36 -77.76
N THR A 5 -11.30 69.16 -76.89
CA THR A 5 -11.10 68.73 -75.50
C THR A 5 -11.00 67.21 -75.30
N THR A 6 -11.19 66.39 -76.34
CA THR A 6 -11.19 64.92 -76.21
C THR A 6 -9.87 64.24 -76.54
N PHE A 7 -8.88 64.95 -77.10
CA PHE A 7 -7.57 64.36 -77.40
C PHE A 7 -6.53 64.51 -76.27
N LEU A 8 -6.81 65.34 -75.25
CA LEU A 8 -5.88 65.54 -74.13
C LEU A 8 -6.04 64.51 -73.00
N SER A 9 -7.18 63.79 -72.94
CA SER A 9 -7.48 62.83 -71.86
C SER A 9 -6.92 61.43 -72.09
N ALA A 10 -6.56 61.07 -73.32
CA ALA A 10 -6.01 59.74 -73.64
C ALA A 10 -4.51 59.61 -73.37
N LEU A 11 -3.76 60.72 -73.34
CA LEU A 11 -2.30 60.68 -73.11
C LEU A 11 -1.93 60.62 -71.62
N VAL A 12 -2.83 61.03 -70.72
CA VAL A 12 -2.59 61.00 -69.26
C VAL A 12 -2.83 59.60 -68.67
N LEU A 13 -3.62 58.74 -69.32
CA LEU A 13 -3.91 57.39 -68.82
C LEU A 13 -2.84 56.34 -69.16
N ALA A 14 -1.89 56.66 -70.04
CA ALA A 14 -0.82 55.73 -70.44
C ALA A 14 0.42 55.76 -69.52
N VAL A 15 0.55 56.75 -68.63
CA VAL A 15 1.71 56.90 -67.73
C VAL A 15 1.49 56.24 -66.36
N ALA A 16 0.26 55.87 -66.01
CA ALA A 16 -0.07 55.29 -64.70
C ALA A 16 0.18 53.76 -64.58
N ALA A 17 0.54 53.07 -65.66
CA ALA A 17 0.79 51.62 -65.63
C ALA A 17 2.21 51.23 -65.17
N GLY A 18 3.12 52.20 -65.00
CA GLY A 18 4.54 51.94 -64.67
C GLY A 18 4.85 51.79 -63.17
N SER A 19 3.98 52.29 -62.28
CA SER A 19 4.28 52.45 -60.85
C SER A 19 3.73 51.34 -59.94
N ALA A 20 2.90 50.42 -60.44
CA ALA A 20 2.36 49.33 -59.62
C ALA A 20 3.38 48.23 -59.29
N MET A 21 4.47 48.11 -60.06
CA MET A 21 5.42 47.00 -59.95
C MET A 21 6.60 47.24 -59.00
N ALA A 22 6.90 48.51 -58.67
CA ALA A 22 7.92 48.84 -57.66
C ALA A 22 7.36 48.83 -56.23
N ALA A 23 6.02 48.84 -56.08
CA ALA A 23 5.37 48.75 -54.78
C ALA A 23 5.36 47.32 -54.22
N THR A 24 5.35 46.29 -55.09
CA THR A 24 5.31 44.87 -54.72
C THR A 24 6.64 44.35 -54.19
N ASP A 25 7.76 44.81 -54.76
CA ASP A 25 9.14 44.61 -54.27
C ASP A 25 9.26 44.73 -52.75
N ASP A 26 8.85 45.90 -52.27
CA ASP A 26 8.93 46.31 -50.88
C ASP A 26 7.82 45.63 -50.05
N LEU A 27 6.79 45.08 -50.68
CA LEU A 27 5.68 44.45 -49.98
C LEU A 27 6.04 43.06 -49.44
N ASP A 28 6.67 42.20 -50.25
CA ASP A 28 7.04 40.84 -49.81
C ASP A 28 8.15 40.87 -48.75
N VAL A 29 9.17 41.71 -48.94
CA VAL A 29 10.23 41.90 -47.94
C VAL A 29 9.66 42.44 -46.62
N ARG A 30 8.79 43.45 -46.67
CA ARG A 30 8.13 43.97 -45.46
C ARG A 30 7.23 42.94 -44.80
N ARG A 31 6.49 42.14 -45.57
CA ARG A 31 5.65 41.04 -45.03
C ARG A 31 6.51 40.02 -44.28
N LEU A 32 7.61 39.56 -44.88
CA LEU A 32 8.48 38.56 -44.27
C LEU A 32 9.21 39.10 -43.03
N ASN A 33 9.73 40.33 -43.10
CA ASN A 33 10.32 41.00 -41.94
C ASN A 33 9.30 41.18 -40.81
N SER A 34 8.09 41.67 -41.10
CA SER A 34 7.02 41.81 -40.11
C SER A 34 6.68 40.48 -39.45
N SER A 35 6.55 39.42 -40.24
CA SER A 35 6.30 38.06 -39.73
C SER A 35 7.43 37.54 -38.83
N LEU A 36 8.68 37.85 -39.14
CA LEU A 36 9.83 37.42 -38.36
C LEU A 36 10.03 38.28 -37.11
N ASP A 37 9.73 39.58 -37.20
CA ASP A 37 9.78 40.49 -36.07
C ASP A 37 8.67 40.17 -35.06
N GLN A 38 7.46 39.84 -35.54
CA GLN A 38 6.38 39.30 -34.71
C GLN A 38 6.85 38.07 -33.93
N LEU A 39 7.49 37.10 -34.59
CA LEU A 39 8.05 35.93 -33.92
C LEU A 39 9.10 36.33 -32.87
N SER A 40 10.05 37.20 -33.21
CA SER A 40 11.12 37.59 -32.29
C SER A 40 10.65 38.44 -31.10
N SER A 41 9.55 39.17 -31.27
CA SER A 41 8.93 40.00 -30.23
C SER A 41 7.94 39.23 -29.37
N ASP A 42 7.60 38.01 -29.75
CA ASP A 42 6.68 37.16 -29.00
C ASP A 42 7.33 36.81 -27.64
N PRO A 43 6.67 37.10 -26.50
CA PRO A 43 7.24 36.84 -25.18
C PRO A 43 7.43 35.35 -24.87
N THR A 44 6.73 34.47 -25.58
CA THR A 44 6.79 33.01 -25.40
C THR A 44 7.72 32.36 -26.42
N LEU A 45 7.63 32.77 -27.69
CA LEU A 45 8.36 32.13 -28.78
C LEU A 45 9.64 32.86 -29.20
N GLY A 46 9.75 34.15 -28.89
CA GLY A 46 10.83 35.01 -29.39
C GLY A 46 12.22 34.61 -28.91
N GLY A 47 12.31 33.94 -27.76
CA GLY A 47 13.54 33.35 -27.22
C GLY A 47 14.01 32.08 -27.93
N TYR A 48 13.14 31.40 -28.68
CA TYR A 48 13.45 30.12 -29.31
C TYR A 48 13.91 30.24 -30.76
N ALA A 49 14.56 29.18 -31.25
CA ALA A 49 15.02 29.06 -32.63
C ALA A 49 15.89 30.22 -33.14
N GLN A 50 16.69 30.86 -32.28
CA GLN A 50 17.54 32.02 -32.62
C GLN A 50 18.38 31.81 -33.88
N ALA A 51 18.97 30.61 -34.03
CA ALA A 51 19.75 30.27 -35.20
C ALA A 51 18.92 30.24 -36.49
N GLU A 52 17.68 29.73 -36.44
CA GLU A 52 16.79 29.72 -37.60
C GLU A 52 16.18 31.09 -37.88
N GLN A 53 15.91 31.89 -36.84
CA GLN A 53 15.54 33.30 -37.01
C GLN A 53 16.65 34.09 -37.73
N ALA A 54 17.92 33.88 -37.35
CA ALA A 54 19.05 34.51 -38.04
C ALA A 54 19.16 34.07 -39.50
N ARG A 55 18.96 32.77 -39.79
CA ARG A 55 18.94 32.24 -41.18
C ARG A 55 17.77 32.79 -41.99
N ALA A 56 16.62 33.02 -41.38
CA ALA A 56 15.48 33.67 -42.02
C ALA A 56 15.77 35.13 -42.34
N ARG A 57 16.36 35.90 -41.42
CA ARG A 57 16.79 37.29 -41.68
C ARG A 57 17.77 37.35 -42.86
N GLU A 58 18.74 36.45 -42.88
CA GLU A 58 19.71 36.36 -43.98
C GLU A 58 19.06 36.05 -45.33
N ALA A 59 18.14 35.08 -45.37
CA ALA A 59 17.42 34.75 -46.60
C ALA A 59 16.55 35.90 -47.12
N ILE A 60 15.91 36.66 -46.23
CA ILE A 60 15.14 37.87 -46.58
C ILE A 60 16.08 38.94 -47.16
N ASN A 61 17.25 39.15 -46.54
CA ASN A 61 18.25 40.10 -47.03
C ASN A 61 18.79 39.70 -48.41
N GLN A 62 18.98 38.41 -48.67
CA GLN A 62 19.39 37.91 -49.98
C GLN A 62 18.29 38.11 -51.03
N MET A 63 17.04 37.81 -50.69
CA MET A 63 15.89 38.04 -51.57
C MET A 63 15.76 39.52 -51.95
N ALA A 64 16.00 40.44 -51.01
CA ALA A 64 15.91 41.89 -51.25
C ALA A 64 16.92 42.42 -52.30
N GLN A 65 17.93 41.63 -52.68
CA GLN A 65 18.87 41.99 -53.75
C GLN A 65 18.28 41.78 -55.16
N PHE A 66 17.18 41.01 -55.28
CA PHE A 66 16.53 40.68 -56.55
C PHE A 66 15.18 41.39 -56.68
N LYS A 67 15.01 42.15 -57.75
CA LYS A 67 13.74 42.81 -58.09
C LYS A 67 12.73 41.77 -58.61
N PRO A 68 11.40 41.95 -58.50
CA PRO A 68 10.36 41.03 -58.92
C PRO A 68 10.37 40.77 -60.43
N LYS A 69 11.02 41.63 -61.21
CA LYS A 69 11.26 41.39 -62.65
C LYS A 69 12.44 40.47 -62.91
N ASP A 70 13.31 40.24 -61.94
CA ASP A 70 14.47 39.35 -62.06
C ASP A 70 14.01 37.90 -62.05
N LYS A 71 14.57 37.10 -62.97
CA LYS A 71 14.24 35.66 -63.09
C LYS A 71 14.49 34.87 -61.80
N GLN A 72 15.42 35.35 -60.97
CA GLN A 72 15.81 34.71 -59.72
C GLN A 72 14.92 35.10 -58.52
N HIS A 73 14.12 36.17 -58.62
CA HIS A 73 13.34 36.67 -57.49
C HIS A 73 12.40 35.62 -56.90
N ALA A 74 11.64 34.92 -57.75
CA ALA A 74 10.72 33.88 -57.29
C ALA A 74 11.43 32.74 -56.53
N HIS A 75 12.67 32.41 -56.92
CA HIS A 75 13.46 31.39 -56.26
C HIS A 75 13.90 31.83 -54.85
N TYR A 76 14.42 33.06 -54.72
CA TYR A 76 14.85 33.58 -53.42
C TYR A 76 13.67 33.91 -52.50
N LEU A 77 12.54 34.35 -53.05
CA LEU A 77 11.29 34.52 -52.30
C LEU A 77 10.85 33.20 -51.66
N TYR A 78 10.83 32.11 -52.45
CA TYR A 78 10.50 30.78 -51.93
C TYR A 78 11.44 30.35 -50.80
N ILE A 79 12.76 30.58 -50.94
CA ILE A 79 13.73 30.24 -49.90
C ILE A 79 13.47 31.07 -48.64
N ALA A 80 13.24 32.38 -48.77
CA ALA A 80 12.97 33.26 -47.63
C ALA A 80 11.68 32.88 -46.90
N GLU A 81 10.59 32.60 -47.63
CA GLU A 81 9.34 32.08 -47.06
C GLU A 81 9.57 30.79 -46.27
N ARG A 82 10.30 29.83 -46.85
CA ARG A 82 10.59 28.56 -46.16
C ARG A 82 11.46 28.74 -44.93
N ARG A 83 12.41 29.67 -44.93
CA ARG A 83 13.22 29.95 -43.74
C ARG A 83 12.39 30.57 -42.62
N VAL A 84 11.47 31.49 -42.94
CA VAL A 84 10.55 32.05 -41.95
C VAL A 84 9.62 30.97 -41.38
N ASP A 85 9.08 30.09 -42.22
CA ASP A 85 8.25 28.96 -41.78
C ASP A 85 9.03 28.04 -40.83
N ILE A 86 10.27 27.68 -41.18
CA ILE A 86 11.15 26.84 -40.36
C ILE A 86 11.43 27.52 -39.02
N ALA A 87 11.74 28.81 -39.00
CA ALA A 87 11.99 29.54 -37.76
C ALA A 87 10.78 29.48 -36.81
N LYS A 88 9.57 29.66 -37.33
CA LYS A 88 8.32 29.55 -36.54
C LYS A 88 8.09 28.14 -36.03
N ALA A 89 8.21 27.14 -36.90
CA ALA A 89 8.00 25.74 -36.53
C ALA A 89 9.01 25.28 -35.47
N MET A 90 10.29 25.67 -35.62
CA MET A 90 11.32 25.35 -34.65
C MET A 90 11.12 26.07 -33.31
N ALA A 91 10.62 27.31 -33.32
CA ALA A 91 10.28 28.01 -32.08
C ALA A 91 9.17 27.29 -31.32
N GLN A 92 8.10 26.89 -32.03
CA GLN A 92 6.99 26.11 -31.46
C GLN A 92 7.45 24.73 -30.96
N TYR A 93 8.34 24.07 -31.70
CA TYR A 93 8.90 22.78 -31.29
C TYR A 93 9.71 22.90 -30.00
N GLN A 94 10.57 23.91 -29.88
CA GLN A 94 11.38 24.13 -28.68
C GLN A 94 10.52 24.49 -27.46
N ASP A 95 9.49 25.32 -27.64
CA ASP A 95 8.51 25.62 -26.58
C ASP A 95 7.77 24.36 -26.11
N ALA A 96 7.27 23.55 -27.05
CA ALA A 96 6.60 22.28 -26.72
C ALA A 96 7.54 21.30 -26.01
N GLN A 97 8.81 21.22 -26.44
CA GLN A 97 9.82 20.39 -25.79
C GLN A 97 10.11 20.86 -24.36
N ALA A 98 10.24 22.17 -24.13
CA ALA A 98 10.44 22.74 -22.81
C ALA A 98 9.27 22.44 -21.86
N LYS A 99 8.03 22.57 -22.36
CA LYS A 99 6.81 22.23 -21.62
C LYS A 99 6.74 20.73 -21.29
N SER A 100 7.06 19.86 -22.25
CA SER A 100 7.12 18.41 -21.99
C SER A 100 8.11 18.09 -20.88
N ALA A 101 9.33 18.61 -20.98
CA ALA A 101 10.36 18.37 -19.97
C ALA A 101 9.97 18.92 -18.58
N GLN A 102 9.18 20.00 -18.52
CA GLN A 102 8.62 20.50 -17.27
C GLN A 102 7.59 19.51 -16.69
N LEU A 103 6.64 19.06 -17.50
CA LEU A 103 5.62 18.11 -17.09
C LEU A 103 6.22 16.78 -16.63
N ASP A 104 7.28 16.30 -17.29
CA ASP A 104 7.99 15.08 -16.90
C ASP A 104 8.60 15.23 -15.50
N ARG A 105 9.22 16.39 -15.19
CA ARG A 105 9.76 16.66 -13.85
C ARG A 105 8.66 16.74 -12.79
N GLU A 106 7.53 17.35 -13.11
CA GLU A 106 6.37 17.43 -12.21
C GLU A 106 5.78 16.04 -11.96
N HIS A 107 5.67 15.23 -13.00
CA HIS A 107 5.23 13.83 -12.90
C HIS A 107 6.14 13.00 -12.00
N ASP A 108 7.46 13.09 -12.21
CA ASP A 108 8.44 12.39 -11.37
C ASP A 108 8.38 12.82 -9.91
N ALA A 109 8.17 14.12 -9.66
CA ALA A 109 8.00 14.65 -8.31
C ALA A 109 6.76 14.07 -7.62
N ILE A 110 5.62 14.00 -8.33
CA ILE A 110 4.38 13.40 -7.83
C ILE A 110 4.57 11.91 -7.53
N LEU A 111 5.22 11.16 -8.42
CA LEU A 111 5.48 9.74 -8.20
C LEU A 111 6.38 9.50 -6.98
N LEU A 112 7.40 10.34 -6.80
CA LEU A 112 8.27 10.26 -5.63
C LEU A 112 7.52 10.54 -4.33
N GLU A 113 6.64 11.55 -4.33
CA GLU A 113 5.79 11.87 -3.17
C GLU A 113 4.81 10.75 -2.86
N ALA A 114 4.12 10.20 -3.87
CA ALA A 114 3.23 9.06 -3.72
C ALA A 114 3.98 7.84 -3.13
N SER A 115 5.18 7.55 -3.66
CA SER A 115 6.01 6.46 -3.16
C SER A 115 6.42 6.66 -1.69
N ARG A 116 6.69 7.89 -1.26
CA ARG A 116 6.99 8.20 0.14
C ARG A 116 5.79 7.96 1.04
N LEU A 117 4.61 8.44 0.64
CA LEU A 117 3.36 8.23 1.37
C LEU A 117 3.06 6.73 1.51
N ASP A 118 3.23 5.96 0.44
CA ASP A 118 3.04 4.51 0.45
C ASP A 118 4.03 3.80 1.37
N ALA A 119 5.30 4.21 1.36
CA ALA A 119 6.32 3.66 2.27
C ALA A 119 5.99 3.98 3.74
N GLU A 120 5.49 5.17 4.04
CA GLU A 120 5.04 5.55 5.39
C GLU A 120 3.81 4.75 5.83
N MET A 121 2.83 4.56 4.94
CA MET A 121 1.67 3.71 5.19
C MET A 121 2.08 2.26 5.47
N ALA A 122 2.97 1.70 4.66
CA ALA A 122 3.49 0.35 4.85
C ALA A 122 4.23 0.19 6.18
N ARG A 123 5.04 1.19 6.59
CA ARG A 123 5.69 1.21 7.90
C ARG A 123 4.68 1.20 9.05
N ARG A 124 3.67 2.07 8.99
CA ARG A 124 2.60 2.11 9.99
C ARG A 124 1.84 0.79 10.09
N GLN A 125 1.52 0.17 8.96
CA GLN A 125 0.87 -1.15 8.95
C GLN A 125 1.76 -2.25 9.54
N LEU A 126 3.06 -2.24 9.23
CA LEU A 126 4.01 -3.20 9.79
C LEU A 126 4.17 -3.02 11.31
N GLU A 127 4.21 -1.77 11.80
CA GLU A 127 4.25 -1.47 13.23
C GLU A 127 2.99 -1.97 13.95
N GLN A 128 1.80 -1.72 13.38
CA GLN A 128 0.54 -2.24 13.92
C GLN A 128 0.54 -3.78 13.99
N GLN A 129 0.99 -4.46 12.93
CA GLN A 129 1.10 -5.92 12.92
C GLN A 129 2.09 -6.43 13.97
N ARG A 130 3.23 -5.75 14.17
CA ARG A 130 4.20 -6.13 15.21
C ARG A 130 3.60 -6.00 16.61
N MET A 131 2.89 -4.90 16.90
CA MET A 131 2.22 -4.73 18.18
C MET A 131 1.17 -5.83 18.41
N GLN A 132 0.36 -6.16 17.41
CA GLN A 132 -0.63 -7.23 17.52
C GLN A 132 0.02 -8.60 17.78
N ASN A 133 1.13 -8.91 17.10
CA ASN A 133 1.89 -10.14 17.34
C ASN A 133 2.51 -10.19 18.74
N GLN A 134 3.00 -9.06 19.27
CA GLN A 134 3.52 -8.98 20.63
C GLN A 134 2.42 -9.25 21.66
N MET A 135 1.24 -8.64 21.50
CA MET A 135 0.09 -8.90 22.37
C MET A 135 -0.31 -10.38 22.38
N ILE A 136 -0.37 -11.03 21.20
CA ILE A 136 -0.69 -12.47 21.11
C ILE A 136 0.38 -13.32 21.82
N GLN A 137 1.66 -12.97 21.69
CA GLN A 137 2.74 -13.69 22.38
C GLN A 137 2.66 -13.52 23.90
N GLU A 138 2.35 -12.32 24.38
CA GLU A 138 2.16 -12.05 25.82
C GLU A 138 0.94 -12.81 26.37
N GLU A 139 -0.18 -12.83 25.66
CA GLU A 139 -1.36 -13.61 26.03
C GLU A 139 -1.06 -15.11 26.04
N ALA A 140 -0.37 -15.62 25.03
CA ALA A 140 0.04 -17.03 24.97
C ALA A 140 0.96 -17.40 26.15
N ALA A 141 1.94 -16.55 26.47
CA ALA A 141 2.83 -16.75 27.61
C ALA A 141 2.05 -16.73 28.94
N ARG A 142 1.09 -15.82 29.09
CA ARG A 142 0.21 -15.73 30.26
C ARG A 142 -0.69 -16.97 30.41
N LEU A 143 -1.27 -17.46 29.31
CA LEU A 143 -2.05 -18.70 29.33
C LEU A 143 -1.18 -19.91 29.69
N GLN A 144 0.06 -19.95 29.18
CA GLN A 144 1.01 -21.01 29.51
C GLN A 144 1.39 -20.99 30.99
N GLN A 145 1.63 -19.82 31.57
CA GLN A 145 1.88 -19.66 33.01
C GLN A 145 0.69 -20.15 33.85
N GLN A 146 -0.55 -19.76 33.51
CA GLN A 146 -1.75 -20.25 34.20
C GLN A 146 -1.90 -21.78 34.08
N GLY A 147 -1.57 -22.35 32.93
CA GLY A 147 -1.57 -23.81 32.75
C GLY A 147 -0.57 -24.53 33.66
N LEU A 148 0.63 -23.95 33.84
CA LEU A 148 1.65 -24.46 34.77
C LEU A 148 1.23 -24.32 36.24
N GLU A 149 0.61 -23.20 36.61
CA GLU A 149 0.08 -23.01 37.97
C GLU A 149 -1.04 -24.02 38.27
N TYR A 150 -1.94 -24.25 37.31
CA TYR A 150 -3.03 -25.20 37.46
C TYR A 150 -2.51 -26.65 37.58
N SER A 151 -1.50 -27.04 36.80
CA SER A 151 -0.91 -28.38 36.92
C SER A 151 -0.22 -28.57 38.28
N GLN A 152 0.52 -27.57 38.76
CA GLN A 152 1.12 -27.60 40.09
C GLN A 152 0.07 -27.71 41.20
N ALA A 153 -1.02 -26.94 41.12
CA ALA A 153 -2.11 -27.01 42.09
C ALA A 153 -2.78 -28.39 42.09
N LEU A 154 -2.99 -29.00 40.92
CA LEU A 154 -3.51 -30.37 40.81
C LEU A 154 -2.57 -31.40 41.42
N ASP A 155 -1.25 -31.28 41.20
CA ASP A 155 -0.27 -32.20 41.76
C ASP A 155 -0.17 -32.07 43.28
N GLN A 156 -0.26 -30.85 43.82
CA GLN A 156 -0.38 -30.61 45.27
C GLN A 156 -1.65 -31.24 45.85
N ALA A 157 -2.81 -31.01 45.22
CA ALA A 157 -4.09 -31.58 45.65
C ALA A 157 -4.07 -33.12 45.63
N LYS A 158 -3.44 -33.73 44.63
CA LYS A 158 -3.22 -35.19 44.59
C LYS A 158 -2.34 -35.66 45.73
N ALA A 159 -1.21 -35.00 45.98
CA ALA A 159 -0.29 -35.36 47.07
C ALA A 159 -0.97 -35.24 48.45
N GLU A 160 -1.78 -34.21 48.68
CA GLU A 160 -2.58 -34.06 49.90
C GLU A 160 -3.64 -35.15 50.02
N GLY A 161 -4.35 -35.46 48.92
CA GLY A 161 -5.31 -36.56 48.87
C GLY A 161 -4.65 -37.92 49.18
N GLU A 162 -3.45 -38.17 48.68
CA GLU A 162 -2.66 -39.37 49.00
C GLU A 162 -2.25 -39.40 50.47
N LYS A 163 -1.76 -38.29 51.04
CA LYS A 163 -1.45 -38.20 52.48
C LYS A 163 -2.69 -38.46 53.34
N ALA A 164 -3.83 -37.88 53.00
CA ALA A 164 -5.09 -38.11 53.70
C ALA A 164 -5.51 -39.59 53.65
N ARG A 165 -5.37 -40.23 52.48
CA ARG A 165 -5.62 -41.69 52.32
C ARG A 165 -4.65 -42.52 53.18
N GLN A 166 -3.37 -42.16 53.25
CA GLN A 166 -2.39 -42.86 54.10
C GLN A 166 -2.73 -42.75 55.59
N VAL A 167 -3.10 -41.54 56.06
CA VAL A 167 -3.54 -41.32 57.44
C VAL A 167 -4.81 -42.11 57.75
N ALA A 168 -5.81 -42.06 56.88
CA ALA A 168 -7.05 -42.82 57.04
C ALA A 168 -6.78 -44.35 57.09
N ALA A 169 -5.88 -44.85 56.23
CA ALA A 169 -5.47 -46.26 56.25
C ALA A 169 -4.72 -46.64 57.54
N ALA A 170 -3.87 -45.76 58.07
CA ALA A 170 -3.19 -45.98 59.35
C ALA A 170 -4.19 -45.99 60.51
N GLN A 171 -5.12 -45.04 60.56
CA GLN A 171 -6.18 -45.00 61.56
C GLN A 171 -7.08 -46.25 61.50
N ALA A 172 -7.45 -46.70 60.30
CA ALA A 172 -8.21 -47.93 60.12
C ALA A 172 -7.46 -49.17 60.65
N LYS A 173 -6.14 -49.25 60.43
CA LYS A 173 -5.30 -50.32 61.00
C LYS A 173 -5.28 -50.29 62.53
N VAL A 174 -5.13 -49.10 63.14
CA VAL A 174 -5.18 -48.93 64.60
C VAL A 174 -6.54 -49.34 65.16
N ALA A 175 -7.64 -48.88 64.55
CA ALA A 175 -8.99 -49.25 64.97
C ALA A 175 -9.24 -50.77 64.86
N ASN A 176 -8.74 -51.41 63.80
CA ASN A 176 -8.82 -52.86 63.64
C ASN A 176 -7.98 -53.62 64.67
N ALA A 177 -6.78 -53.13 65.01
CA ALA A 177 -5.95 -53.70 66.06
C ALA A 177 -6.61 -53.57 67.44
N ALA A 178 -7.18 -52.41 67.76
CA ALA A 178 -7.94 -52.20 69.00
C ALA A 178 -9.15 -53.13 69.10
N LYS A 179 -9.92 -53.30 68.01
CA LYS A 179 -11.02 -54.29 67.96
C LYS A 179 -10.55 -55.71 68.21
N LYS A 180 -9.41 -56.12 67.64
CA LYS A 180 -8.82 -57.45 67.88
C LYS A 180 -8.38 -57.62 69.34
N GLN A 181 -7.74 -56.60 69.93
CA GLN A 181 -7.36 -56.63 71.34
C GLN A 181 -8.58 -56.71 72.26
N ALA A 182 -9.64 -55.94 71.98
CA ALA A 182 -10.88 -56.01 72.73
C ALA A 182 -11.54 -57.39 72.61
N ALA A 183 -11.58 -57.98 71.41
CA ALA A 183 -12.11 -59.33 71.20
C ALA A 183 -11.28 -60.40 71.92
N LEU A 184 -9.95 -60.27 71.94
CA LEU A 184 -9.07 -61.17 72.69
C LEU A 184 -9.24 -61.00 74.21
N ALA A 185 -9.38 -59.77 74.70
CA ALA A 185 -9.66 -59.51 76.11
C ALA A 185 -11.04 -60.04 76.53
N GLU A 186 -12.05 -59.92 75.66
CA GLU A 186 -13.36 -60.52 75.89
C GLU A 186 -13.29 -62.06 75.87
N ALA A 187 -12.55 -62.64 74.94
CA ALA A 187 -12.31 -64.10 74.91
C ALA A 187 -11.55 -64.57 76.16
N ALA A 188 -10.55 -63.82 76.63
CA ALA A 188 -9.84 -64.10 77.86
C ALA A 188 -10.74 -63.94 79.10
N ALA A 189 -11.58 -62.91 79.15
CA ALA A 189 -12.56 -62.73 80.22
C ALA A 189 -13.62 -63.83 80.23
N ARG A 190 -14.08 -64.29 79.06
CA ARG A 190 -14.94 -65.47 78.92
C ARG A 190 -14.22 -66.74 79.39
N ALA A 191 -12.97 -66.95 78.99
CA ALA A 191 -12.18 -68.10 79.44
C ALA A 191 -11.93 -68.09 80.96
N MET A 192 -11.68 -66.92 81.56
CA MET A 192 -11.58 -66.75 83.01
C MET A 192 -12.93 -66.99 83.71
N ARG A 193 -14.04 -66.55 83.11
CA ARG A 193 -15.40 -66.88 83.59
C ARG A 193 -15.66 -68.38 83.51
N ASP A 194 -15.24 -69.05 82.44
CA ASP A 194 -15.42 -70.50 82.25
C ASP A 194 -14.51 -71.31 83.19
N MET A 195 -13.29 -70.84 83.47
CA MET A 195 -12.42 -71.36 84.55
C MET A 195 -13.03 -71.16 85.93
N ASN A 196 -13.71 -70.04 86.17
CA ASN A 196 -14.46 -69.79 87.40
C ASN A 196 -15.84 -70.49 87.42
N SER A 197 -16.21 -71.17 86.32
CA SER A 197 -17.42 -71.98 86.17
C SER A 197 -17.10 -73.48 86.01
N THR A 198 -15.84 -73.89 86.21
CA THR A 198 -15.45 -75.31 86.25
C THR A 198 -15.50 -75.83 87.69
N ASP A 199 -16.70 -75.81 88.24
CA ASP A 199 -17.17 -76.76 89.25
C ASP A 199 -18.67 -76.97 88.98
N GLY A 200 -19.01 -78.03 88.24
CA GLY A 200 -20.41 -78.39 87.95
C GLY A 200 -20.77 -78.73 86.51
N GLY A 201 -20.19 -79.83 86.01
CA GLY A 201 -20.75 -80.81 85.05
C GLY A 201 -21.94 -80.47 84.12
N ALA A 202 -21.67 -80.62 82.82
CA ALA A 202 -22.59 -80.88 81.70
C ALA A 202 -23.23 -82.31 81.78
N PRO A 203 -23.90 -82.90 80.74
CA PRO A 203 -24.34 -82.40 79.42
C PRO A 203 -25.72 -82.91 78.87
N ALA A 204 -26.10 -82.37 77.70
CA ALA A 204 -26.82 -82.96 76.54
C ALA A 204 -28.26 -83.53 76.71
N SER A 205 -29.20 -83.39 75.75
CA SER A 205 -29.04 -83.73 74.33
C SER A 205 -30.18 -83.24 73.39
N THR A 206 -29.83 -83.17 72.10
CA THR A 206 -30.60 -83.52 70.88
C THR A 206 -31.67 -82.59 70.25
N THR A 207 -31.23 -82.01 69.13
CA THR A 207 -31.85 -81.60 67.83
C THR A 207 -33.10 -82.40 67.37
N PRO A 208 -33.94 -81.92 66.39
CA PRO A 208 -33.51 -81.77 64.98
C PRO A 208 -34.23 -80.73 64.06
N ALA A 209 -33.59 -80.49 62.89
CA ALA A 209 -34.16 -80.30 61.53
C ALA A 209 -34.95 -79.00 61.18
N THR A 210 -34.97 -78.39 59.98
CA THR A 210 -34.39 -78.61 58.63
C THR A 210 -34.72 -77.41 57.70
N LYS A 211 -33.87 -77.21 56.66
CA LYS A 211 -34.16 -76.75 55.26
C LYS A 211 -34.69 -75.33 54.92
N LYS A 212 -33.78 -74.46 54.42
CA LYS A 212 -33.57 -73.92 53.03
C LYS A 212 -34.76 -73.32 52.20
N PRO A 213 -34.50 -72.62 51.06
CA PRO A 213 -34.51 -71.16 50.84
C PRO A 213 -35.64 -70.66 49.88
N LYS A 214 -35.84 -69.33 49.68
CA LYS A 214 -36.50 -68.85 48.45
C LYS A 214 -36.14 -67.42 48.01
N LYS A 215 -36.05 -67.31 46.68
CA LYS A 215 -35.73 -66.22 45.76
C LYS A 215 -37.04 -65.56 45.25
N GLY A 216 -36.96 -64.30 44.82
CA GLY A 216 -37.99 -63.56 44.06
C GLY A 216 -38.49 -62.33 44.82
N GLY A 217 -38.62 -61.12 44.28
CA GLY A 217 -38.51 -60.63 42.91
C GLY A 217 -39.41 -59.40 42.83
N ASN A 218 -38.84 -58.22 42.59
CA ASN A 218 -39.20 -57.21 41.57
C ASN A 218 -38.27 -56.00 41.76
#